data_AF-A0A084JA52-F1
#
_entry.id   AF-A0A084JA52-F1
#
_cell.length_a   1.000
_cell.length_b   1.000
_cell.length_c   1.000
_cell.angle_alpha   90.00
_cell.angle_beta   90.00
_cell.angle_gamma   90.00
#
_symmetry.space_group_name_H-M   'P 1'
#
loop_
_entity.id
_entity.type
_entity.pdbx_description
1 polymer ?
#
loop_
_entity_poly.entity_id
_entity_poly.type
_entity_poly.pdbx_seq_one_letter_code
_entity_poly.pdbx_strand_id
1 'polypeptide(L)'
;MDLLILEERRLLRYSLLFQLYRDFFTYGYEVCNRINYEIPNDCRIEIIAALYFLFYRRWIFFNIARDKTVSAYVLGRGMEEVENYLIETGKLVASNIFEDLLIPVIDKKEKTGGTVNES
;
A
#
# COMPACT_ATOMS: atom_id res chain seq x y z
N MET A 1 15.56 -23.66 6.40
CA MET A 1 14.94 -22.36 6.08
C MET A 1 15.19 -21.48 7.29
N ASP A 2 15.86 -20.35 7.11
CA ASP A 2 16.30 -19.50 8.23
C ASP A 2 15.09 -18.79 8.86
N LEU A 3 15.02 -18.81 10.20
CA LEU A 3 13.93 -18.19 10.96
C LEU A 3 13.91 -16.67 10.72
N LEU A 4 15.10 -16.06 10.58
CA LEU A 4 15.25 -14.64 10.28
C LEU A 4 14.60 -14.26 8.94
N ILE A 5 14.86 -15.04 7.89
CA ILE A 5 14.29 -14.79 6.55
C ILE A 5 12.77 -14.90 6.55
N LEU A 6 12.21 -15.81 7.37
CA LEU A 6 10.76 -15.95 7.52
C LEU A 6 10.14 -14.72 8.20
N GLU A 7 10.78 -14.21 9.25
CA GLU A 7 10.33 -13.03 9.97
C GLU A 7 10.44 -11.75 9.13
N GLU A 8 11.53 -11.56 8.39
CA GLU A 8 11.69 -10.44 7.45
C GLU A 8 10.57 -10.41 6.40
N ARG A 9 10.25 -11.56 5.82
CA ARG A 9 9.15 -11.69 4.85
C ARG A 9 7.79 -11.44 5.48
N ARG A 10 7.59 -11.86 6.73
CA ARG A 10 6.36 -11.60 7.48
C ARG A 10 6.20 -10.11 7.72
N LEU A 11 7.24 -9.46 8.23
CA LEU A 11 7.27 -8.02 8.47
C LEU A 11 6.94 -7.25 7.19
N LEU A 12 7.65 -7.50 6.08
CA LEU A 12 7.40 -6.84 4.79
C LEU A 12 5.92 -6.88 4.36
N ARG A 13 5.25 -8.01 4.55
CA ARG A 13 3.83 -8.18 4.18
C ARG A 13 2.92 -7.33 5.05
N TYR A 14 3.14 -7.34 6.37
CA TYR A 14 2.37 -6.51 7.29
C TYR A 14 2.66 -5.02 7.10
N SER A 15 3.90 -4.66 6.75
CA SER A 15 4.26 -3.29 6.36
C SER A 15 3.47 -2.81 5.15
N LEU A 16 3.45 -3.61 4.07
CA LEU A 16 2.68 -3.28 2.87
C LEU A 16 1.20 -3.16 3.17
N LEU A 17 0.65 -4.09 3.95
CA LEU A 17 -0.77 -4.07 4.29
C LEU A 17 -1.12 -2.84 5.15
N PHE A 18 -0.27 -2.49 6.10
CA PHE A 18 -0.44 -1.31 6.95
C PHE A 18 -0.31 -0.01 6.14
N GLN A 19 0.65 0.08 5.23
CA GLN A 19 0.77 1.21 4.32
C GLN A 19 -0.51 1.37 3.48
N LEU A 20 -0.99 0.30 2.85
CA LEU A 20 -2.22 0.35 2.04
C LEU A 20 -3.44 0.74 2.86
N TYR A 21 -3.53 0.29 4.12
CA TYR A 21 -4.55 0.72 5.06
C TYR A 21 -4.48 2.22 5.33
N ARG A 22 -3.31 2.75 5.71
CA ARG A 22 -3.09 4.18 5.98
C ARG A 22 -3.42 5.04 4.76
N ASP A 23 -2.95 4.65 3.59
CA ASP A 23 -3.11 5.40 2.36
C ASP A 23 -4.60 5.42 1.93
N PHE A 24 -5.33 4.32 2.17
CA PHE A 24 -6.79 4.26 1.96
C PHE A 24 -7.55 5.25 2.85
N PHE A 25 -7.24 5.33 4.15
CA PHE A 25 -7.88 6.30 5.05
C PHE A 25 -7.47 7.75 4.77
N THR A 26 -6.28 7.97 4.21
CA THR A 26 -5.76 9.32 3.92
C THR A 26 -6.30 9.88 2.60
N TYR A 27 -6.41 9.05 1.56
CA TYR A 27 -6.72 9.48 0.19
C TYR A 27 -8.05 8.95 -0.38
N GLY A 28 -8.70 8.00 0.29
CA GLY A 28 -9.82 7.21 -0.28
C GLY A 28 -11.07 7.11 0.60
N TYR A 29 -11.22 7.93 1.64
CA TYR A 29 -12.35 7.80 2.57
C TYR A 29 -13.73 8.10 1.94
N GLU A 30 -13.79 8.99 0.94
CA GLU A 30 -15.07 9.43 0.38
C GLU A 30 -15.52 8.64 -0.87
N VAL A 31 -14.62 7.92 -1.54
CA VAL A 31 -14.92 7.14 -2.74
C VAL A 31 -13.95 5.96 -2.79
N CYS A 32 -14.44 4.76 -3.12
CA CYS A 32 -13.63 3.55 -3.29
C CYS A 32 -12.63 3.74 -4.44
N ASN A 33 -11.52 4.40 -4.14
CA ASN A 33 -10.56 4.89 -5.11
C ASN A 33 -9.38 3.95 -5.20
N ARG A 34 -9.03 3.63 -6.45
CA ARG A 34 -7.81 2.92 -6.78
C ARG A 34 -6.62 3.89 -6.63
N ILE A 35 -5.64 3.52 -5.81
CA ILE A 35 -4.39 4.29 -5.69
C ILE A 35 -3.34 3.64 -6.59
N ASN A 36 -2.65 4.46 -7.38
CA ASN A 36 -1.52 4.04 -8.21
C ASN A 36 -0.21 4.28 -7.48
N TYR A 37 0.73 3.35 -7.62
CA TYR A 37 2.00 3.34 -6.92
C TYR A 37 3.15 2.99 -7.86
N GLU A 38 4.31 3.58 -7.61
CA GLU A 38 5.59 3.09 -8.11
C GLU A 38 6.21 2.13 -7.10
N ILE A 39 6.84 1.05 -7.60
CA ILE A 39 7.63 0.13 -6.77
C ILE A 39 9.11 0.48 -6.89
N PRO A 40 9.82 0.77 -5.78
CA PRO A 40 11.27 0.97 -5.78
C PRO A 40 12.02 -0.20 -6.41
N ASN A 41 13.09 0.08 -7.16
CA ASN A 41 13.83 -0.98 -7.84
C ASN A 41 14.59 -1.91 -6.88
N ASP A 42 15.04 -1.39 -5.74
CA ASP A 42 15.99 -2.07 -4.86
C ASP A 42 15.39 -3.27 -4.09
N CYS A 43 14.06 -3.39 -4.03
CA CYS A 43 13.34 -4.50 -3.37
C CYS A 43 12.13 -4.98 -4.19
N ARG A 44 12.18 -4.78 -5.50
CA ARG A 44 11.00 -4.91 -6.37
C ARG A 44 10.39 -6.31 -6.35
N ILE A 45 11.24 -7.35 -6.40
CA ILE A 45 10.79 -8.74 -6.49
C ILE A 45 10.08 -9.15 -5.20
N GLU A 46 10.64 -8.74 -4.07
CA GLU A 46 10.15 -8.99 -2.72
C GLU A 46 8.79 -8.31 -2.51
N ILE A 47 8.66 -7.05 -2.93
CA ILE A 47 7.40 -6.30 -2.86
C ILE A 47 6.34 -6.94 -3.73
N ILE A 48 6.66 -7.31 -4.98
CA ILE A 48 5.71 -7.99 -5.87
C ILE A 48 5.27 -9.33 -5.27
N ALA A 49 6.20 -10.13 -4.76
CA ALA A 49 5.89 -11.40 -4.13
C ALA A 49 4.98 -11.23 -2.90
N ALA A 50 5.22 -10.19 -2.09
CA ALA A 50 4.38 -9.85 -0.96
C ALA A 50 2.97 -9.40 -1.39
N LEU A 51 2.84 -8.58 -2.43
CA LEU A 51 1.54 -8.20 -3.00
C LEU A 51 0.73 -9.42 -3.47
N TYR A 52 1.37 -10.36 -4.18
CA TYR A 52 0.72 -11.62 -4.57
C TYR A 52 0.27 -12.45 -3.36
N PHE A 53 1.06 -12.50 -2.30
CA PHE A 53 0.67 -13.17 -1.06
C PHE A 53 -0.57 -12.53 -0.43
N LEU A 54 -0.57 -11.20 -0.25
CA LEU A 54 -1.69 -10.45 0.34
C LEU A 54 -2.97 -10.60 -0.50
N PHE A 55 -2.83 -10.61 -1.83
CA PHE A 55 -3.94 -10.88 -2.75
C PHE A 55 -4.48 -12.30 -2.64
N TYR A 56 -3.59 -13.30 -2.57
CA TYR A 56 -3.99 -14.70 -2.35
C TYR A 56 -4.78 -14.87 -1.04
N ARG A 57 -4.42 -14.12 0.01
CA ARG A 57 -5.16 -14.06 1.28
C ARG A 57 -6.48 -13.29 1.20
N ARG A 58 -6.78 -12.65 0.06
CA ARG A 58 -7.95 -11.79 -0.19
C ARG A 58 -8.01 -10.60 0.77
N TRP A 59 -6.85 -10.08 1.15
CA TRP A 59 -6.73 -8.89 2.00
C TRP A 59 -6.66 -7.60 1.18
N ILE A 60 -6.16 -7.70 -0.04
CA ILE A 60 -6.05 -6.59 -0.98
C ILE A 60 -6.56 -7.02 -2.36
N PHE A 61 -6.88 -6.04 -3.19
CA PHE A 61 -6.86 -6.19 -4.64
C PHE A 61 -5.68 -5.39 -5.19
N PHE A 62 -4.95 -5.95 -6.16
CA PHE A 62 -3.93 -5.20 -6.87
C PHE A 62 -3.85 -5.60 -8.36
N ASN A 63 -3.32 -4.69 -9.18
CA ASN A 63 -3.02 -4.91 -10.58
C ASN A 63 -1.69 -4.24 -10.94
N ILE A 64 -0.87 -4.88 -11.79
CA ILE A 64 0.40 -4.32 -12.26
C ILE A 64 0.25 -3.94 -13.74
N ALA A 65 0.47 -2.66 -14.06
CA ALA A 65 0.46 -2.16 -15.43
C ALA A 65 1.83 -2.35 -16.13
N ARG A 66 1.84 -2.25 -17.46
CA ARG A 66 3.04 -2.47 -18.30
C ARG A 66 4.18 -1.48 -18.01
N ASP A 67 3.81 -0.26 -17.62
CA ASP A 67 4.70 0.82 -17.19
C ASP A 67 5.19 0.63 -15.76
N LYS A 68 4.97 -0.55 -15.16
CA LYS A 68 5.44 -0.94 -13.83
C LYS A 68 4.73 -0.25 -12.66
N THR A 69 3.66 0.50 -12.96
CA THR A 69 2.76 1.09 -11.98
C THR A 69 1.85 0.03 -11.36
N VAL A 70 1.69 0.04 -10.04
CA VAL A 70 0.80 -0.85 -9.30
C VAL A 70 -0.43 -0.08 -8.86
N SER A 71 -1.60 -0.58 -9.24
CA SER A 71 -2.86 -0.12 -8.69
C SER A 71 -3.27 -1.04 -7.54
N ALA A 72 -3.52 -0.52 -6.33
CA ALA A 72 -3.94 -1.35 -5.20
C ALA A 72 -4.99 -0.68 -4.29
N TYR A 73 -5.82 -1.50 -3.65
CA TYR A 73 -6.69 -1.08 -2.54
C TYR A 73 -6.87 -2.22 -1.53
N VAL A 74 -7.07 -1.86 -0.26
CA VAL A 74 -7.30 -2.81 0.84
C VAL A 74 -8.78 -3.21 0.90
N LEU A 75 -9.04 -4.50 1.13
CA LEU A 75 -10.39 -5.05 1.32
C LEU A 75 -10.75 -5.03 2.81
N GLY A 76 -12.05 -5.10 3.16
CA GLY A 76 -12.49 -5.11 4.56
C GLY A 76 -11.81 -6.17 5.43
N ARG A 77 -11.59 -7.39 4.91
CA ARG A 77 -10.83 -8.44 5.61
C ARG A 77 -9.35 -8.10 5.83
N GLY A 78 -8.76 -7.31 4.94
CA GLY A 78 -7.40 -6.80 5.12
C GLY A 78 -7.34 -5.71 6.19
N MET A 79 -8.39 -4.89 6.30
CA MET A 79 -8.52 -3.89 7.37
C MET A 79 -8.63 -4.57 8.74
N GLU A 80 -9.50 -5.59 8.87
CA GLU A 80 -9.63 -6.40 10.09
C GLU A 80 -8.29 -7.01 10.51
N GLU A 81 -7.53 -7.56 9.56
CA GLU A 81 -6.21 -8.14 9.85
C GLU A 81 -5.22 -7.09 10.37
N VAL A 82 -5.20 -5.89 9.80
CA VAL A 82 -4.36 -4.77 10.29
C VAL A 82 -4.75 -4.39 11.71
N GLU A 83 -6.05 -4.23 11.98
CA GLU A 83 -6.55 -3.85 13.29
C GLU A 83 -6.22 -4.90 14.36
N ASN A 84 -6.40 -6.18 14.05
CA ASN A 84 -6.01 -7.29 14.90
C ASN A 84 -4.51 -7.27 15.19
N TYR A 85 -3.68 -7.09 14.15
CA TYR A 85 -2.23 -7.00 14.32
C TYR A 85 -1.82 -5.82 15.21
N LEU A 86 -2.45 -4.65 15.08
CA LEU A 86 -2.19 -3.51 15.95
C LEU A 86 -2.59 -3.75 17.41
N ILE A 87 -3.70 -4.47 17.63
CA ILE A 87 -4.17 -4.87 18.97
C ILE A 87 -3.18 -5.84 19.60
N GLU A 88 -2.75 -6.86 18.86
CA GLU A 88 -1.85 -7.91 19.35
C GLU A 88 -0.43 -7.39 19.63
N THR A 89 0.09 -6.51 18.76
CA THR A 89 1.51 -6.09 18.79
C THR A 89 1.74 -4.82 19.60
N GLY A 90 0.67 -4.10 19.95
CA GLY A 90 0.74 -2.79 20.61
C GLY A 90 1.15 -1.66 19.66
N LYS A 91 0.55 -0.47 19.84
CA LYS A 91 0.69 0.71 18.97
C LYS A 91 2.13 1.21 18.76
N LEU A 92 3.07 0.84 19.63
CA LEU A 92 4.42 1.43 19.68
C LEU A 92 5.45 0.80 18.73
N VAL A 93 5.23 -0.45 18.29
CA VAL A 93 6.17 -1.15 17.38
C VAL A 93 5.78 -0.94 15.92
N ALA A 94 4.49 -0.77 15.64
CA ALA A 94 3.97 -0.62 14.28
C ALA A 94 4.39 0.70 13.60
N SER A 95 4.69 1.75 14.36
CA SER A 95 5.07 3.07 13.81
C SER A 95 6.46 3.11 13.18
N ASN A 96 7.29 2.08 13.35
CA ASN A 96 8.63 1.98 12.76
C ASN A 96 8.70 0.93 11.62
N ILE A 97 7.55 0.38 11.22
CA ILE A 97 7.49 -0.67 10.21
C ILE A 97 7.51 0.00 8.83
N PHE A 98 8.66 -0.13 8.14
CA PHE A 98 8.93 0.25 6.73
C PHE A 98 7.93 1.23 6.10
N GLU A 99 8.19 2.52 6.27
CA GLU A 99 7.51 3.56 5.50
C GLU A 99 7.97 3.53 4.04
N ASP A 100 7.09 3.94 3.12
CA ASP A 100 7.38 4.18 1.69
C ASP A 100 7.81 2.97 0.85
N LEU A 101 7.28 1.77 1.16
CA LEU A 101 7.46 0.57 0.33
C LEU A 101 6.80 0.70 -1.04
N LEU A 102 5.70 1.45 -1.10
CA LEU A 102 5.05 1.88 -2.33
C LEU A 102 5.09 3.41 -2.37
N ILE A 103 5.39 4.00 -3.53
CA ILE A 103 5.41 5.46 -3.68
C ILE A 103 4.11 5.86 -4.39
N PRO A 104 3.16 6.55 -3.71
CA PRO A 104 1.92 6.97 -4.34
C PRO A 104 2.20 7.91 -5.52
N VAL A 105 1.62 7.61 -6.68
CA VAL A 105 1.66 8.50 -7.84
C VAL A 105 0.61 9.59 -7.64
N ILE A 106 1.07 10.79 -7.26
CA ILE A 106 0.20 11.97 -7.18
C ILE A 106 0.03 12.52 -8.59
N ASP A 107 -1.16 12.33 -9.19
CA ASP A 107 -1.50 12.96 -10.45
C ASP A 107 -1.47 14.48 -10.30
N LYS A 108 -0.46 15.15 -10.88
CA LYS A 108 -0.33 16.63 -10.89
C LYS A 108 -1.39 17.33 -11.76
N LYS A 109 -2.55 16.72 -12.03
CA LYS A 109 -3.53 17.22 -13.00
C LYS A 109 -4.67 18.08 -12.43
N GLU A 110 -4.62 18.49 -11.16
CA GLU A 110 -5.62 19.39 -10.56
C GLU A 110 -5.09 20.78 -10.13
N LYS A 111 -3.97 21.25 -10.69
CA LYS A 111 -3.46 22.62 -10.38
C LYS A 111 -3.41 23.60 -11.55
N THR A 112 -4.07 23.31 -12.66
CA THR A 112 -4.23 24.28 -13.77
C THR A 112 -5.65 24.21 -14.34
N GLY A 113 -6.58 24.84 -13.63
CA GLY A 113 -7.96 25.04 -14.05
C GLY A 113 -8.45 26.41 -13.58
N GLY A 114 -7.79 27.46 -14.04
CA GLY A 114 -8.07 28.84 -13.63
C GLY A 114 -7.43 29.87 -14.55
N THR A 115 -7.57 29.70 -15.86
CA THR A 115 -7.47 30.83 -16.79
C THR A 115 -8.86 31.45 -16.89
N VAL A 116 -9.06 32.53 -16.12
CA VAL A 116 -10.12 33.50 -16.34
C VAL A 116 -9.84 34.15 -17.70
N ASN A 117 -10.68 33.88 -18.69
CA ASN A 117 -10.68 34.68 -19.91
C ASN A 117 -11.41 35.98 -19.61
N GLU A 118 -10.65 37.07 -19.47
CA GLU A 118 -11.17 38.42 -19.67
C GLU A 118 -11.28 38.65 -21.18
N SER A 119 -12.50 38.91 -21.67
CA SER A 119 -12.80 39.63 -22.91
C SER A 119 -14.21 40.19 -22.83
#